data_AF-A0A346R448-F1
#
_entry.id   AF-A0A346R448-F1
#
_cell.length_a   1.000
_cell.length_b   1.000
_cell.length_c   1.000
_cell.angle_alpha   90.00
_cell.angle_beta   90.00
_cell.angle_gamma   90.00
#
_symmetry.space_group_name_H-M   'P 1'
#
loop_
_entity.id
_entity.type
_entity.pdbx_description
1 polymer ?
#
loop_
_entity_poly.entity_id
_entity_poly.type
_entity_poly.pdbx_seq_one_letter_code
_entity_poly.pdbx_strand_id
1 'polypeptide(L)'
;MKDDISTPNSTRAIAHWRIILAAILDFLTAFFVIGYSVARVSGDTTDDGFKLNGMPALVMFALIVAYFWIGRKYLGGTLWQRLLKAR
;
A
#
# COMPACT_ATOMS: atom_id res chain seq x y z
N MET A 1 10.29 50.21 -13.91
CA MET A 1 10.85 48.96 -13.35
C MET A 1 9.71 48.35 -12.55
N LYS A 2 9.06 47.31 -13.08
CA LYS A 2 7.93 46.64 -12.41
C LYS A 2 8.50 45.40 -11.77
N ASP A 3 8.30 45.28 -10.47
CA ASP A 3 8.86 44.23 -9.64
C ASP A 3 8.15 42.92 -10.01
N ASP A 4 8.90 41.99 -10.58
CA ASP A 4 8.45 40.62 -10.80
C ASP A 4 8.35 39.96 -9.42
N ILE A 5 7.18 40.07 -8.79
CA ILE A 5 6.83 39.29 -7.61
C ILE A 5 6.62 37.86 -8.12
N SER A 6 7.70 37.11 -8.21
CA SER A 6 7.67 35.67 -8.35
C SER A 6 7.00 35.10 -7.10
N THR A 7 5.67 34.95 -7.13
CA THR A 7 4.92 34.26 -6.09
C THR A 7 5.58 32.92 -5.87
N PRO A 8 6.07 32.59 -4.66
CA PRO A 8 6.66 31.29 -4.42
C PRO A 8 5.57 30.26 -4.68
N ASN A 9 5.80 29.40 -5.68
CA ASN A 9 4.96 28.24 -5.91
C ASN A 9 4.90 27.46 -4.59
N SER A 10 3.80 27.61 -3.87
CA SER A 10 3.51 26.84 -2.67
C SER A 10 3.26 25.41 -3.13
N THR A 11 4.34 24.65 -3.29
CA THR A 11 4.29 23.20 -3.36
C THR A 11 3.65 22.74 -2.06
N ARG A 12 2.34 22.45 -2.13
CA ARG A 12 1.51 22.08 -0.99
C ARG A 12 2.14 20.85 -0.33
N ALA A 13 2.90 21.08 0.75
CA ALA A 13 3.64 20.03 1.43
C ALA A 13 2.65 18.94 1.85
N ILE A 14 2.83 17.72 1.33
CA ILE A 14 1.94 16.62 1.62
C ILE A 14 2.16 16.22 3.08
N ALA A 15 1.07 16.19 3.85
CA ALA A 15 1.15 15.79 5.24
C ALA A 15 1.60 14.31 5.36
N HIS A 16 2.71 14.09 6.05
CA HIS A 16 3.33 12.77 6.22
C HIS A 16 2.39 11.74 6.85
N TRP A 17 1.48 12.17 7.73
CA TRP A 17 0.48 11.29 8.34
C TRP A 17 -0.44 10.63 7.30
N ARG A 18 -0.75 11.30 6.17
CA ARG A 18 -1.57 10.74 5.09
C ARG A 18 -0.85 9.64 4.35
N ILE A 19 0.47 9.77 4.21
CA ILE A 19 1.34 8.78 3.57
C ILE A 19 1.46 7.54 4.48
N ILE A 20 1.68 7.75 5.77
CA ILE A 20 1.77 6.66 6.77
C ILE A 20 0.44 5.93 6.88
N LEU A 21 -0.68 6.66 7.00
CA LEU A 21 -2.01 6.08 7.07
C LEU A 21 -2.34 5.27 5.80
N ALA A 22 -2.04 5.82 4.63
CA ALA A 22 -2.20 5.09 3.37
C ALA A 22 -1.38 3.79 3.37
N ALA A 23 -0.12 3.83 3.78
CA ALA A 23 0.73 2.65 3.82
C ALA A 23 0.19 1.57 4.77
N ILE A 24 -0.35 1.96 5.93
CA ILE A 24 -0.99 1.03 6.88
C ILE A 24 -2.25 0.42 6.27
N LEU A 25 -3.12 1.23 5.67
CA LEU A 25 -4.35 0.75 5.03
C LEU A 25 -4.05 -0.17 3.84
N ASP A 26 -3.05 0.18 3.03
CA ASP A 26 -2.56 -0.68 1.93
C ASP A 26 -2.01 -1.99 2.46
N PHE A 27 -1.21 -1.96 3.53
CA PHE A 27 -0.66 -3.17 4.13
C PHE A 27 -1.77 -4.08 4.64
N LEU A 28 -2.75 -3.55 5.39
CA LEU A 28 -3.88 -4.31 5.89
C LEU A 28 -4.71 -4.89 4.75
N THR A 29 -5.06 -4.08 3.74
CA THR A 29 -5.85 -4.53 2.60
C THR A 29 -5.13 -5.63 1.83
N ALA A 30 -3.85 -5.41 1.50
CA ALA A 30 -3.03 -6.41 0.82
C ALA A 30 -2.89 -7.68 1.67
N PHE A 31 -2.62 -7.54 2.97
CA PHE A 31 -2.46 -8.66 3.88
C PHE A 31 -3.71 -9.53 3.97
N PHE A 32 -4.89 -8.94 4.15
CA PHE A 32 -6.13 -9.71 4.22
C PHE A 32 -6.49 -10.32 2.87
N VAL A 33 -6.43 -9.55 1.78
CA VAL A 33 -6.82 -10.03 0.44
C VAL A 33 -5.88 -11.13 -0.03
N ILE A 34 -4.56 -10.90 0.04
CA ILE A 34 -3.55 -11.86 -0.39
C ILE A 34 -3.49 -13.04 0.58
N GLY A 35 -3.45 -12.79 1.89
CA GLY A 35 -3.36 -13.82 2.91
C GLY A 35 -4.54 -14.78 2.85
N TYR A 36 -5.76 -14.25 2.73
CA TYR A 36 -6.96 -15.08 2.55
C TYR A 36 -6.94 -15.84 1.21
N SER A 37 -6.49 -15.20 0.13
CA SER A 37 -6.38 -15.87 -1.18
C SER A 37 -5.39 -17.03 -1.16
N VAL A 38 -4.21 -16.82 -0.58
CA VAL A 38 -3.19 -17.88 -0.44
C VAL A 38 -3.70 -18.98 0.49
N ALA A 39 -4.27 -18.64 1.64
CA ALA A 39 -4.80 -19.62 2.57
C ALA A 39 -5.90 -20.47 1.95
N ARG A 40 -6.79 -19.86 1.15
CA ARG A 40 -7.86 -20.58 0.45
C ARG A 40 -7.33 -21.58 -0.57
N VAL A 41 -6.22 -21.26 -1.25
CA VAL A 41 -5.58 -22.16 -2.22
C VAL A 41 -4.77 -23.25 -1.50
N SER A 42 -4.11 -22.92 -0.39
CA SER A 42 -3.30 -23.87 0.39
C SER A 42 -4.12 -24.78 1.31
N GLY A 43 -5.39 -24.46 1.58
CA GLY A 43 -6.21 -25.15 2.57
C GLY A 43 -5.97 -24.70 4.03
N ASP A 44 -5.26 -23.58 4.21
CA ASP A 44 -4.86 -23.02 5.51
C ASP A 44 -5.87 -22.00 6.06
N THR A 45 -7.11 -22.01 5.57
CA THR A 45 -8.20 -21.17 6.12
C THR A 45 -8.68 -21.74 7.44
N THR A 46 -8.98 -20.87 8.39
CA THR A 46 -9.52 -21.22 9.71
C THR A 46 -10.88 -20.54 9.92
N ASP A 47 -11.65 -20.96 10.92
CA ASP A 47 -12.97 -20.37 11.22
C ASP A 47 -12.88 -18.85 11.45
N ASP A 48 -11.80 -18.37 12.06
CA ASP A 48 -11.55 -16.95 12.34
C ASP A 48 -10.75 -16.22 11.24
N GLY A 49 -10.33 -16.90 10.15
CA GLY A 49 -9.51 -16.28 9.10
C GLY A 49 -8.56 -17.24 8.40
N PHE A 50 -7.26 -17.11 8.66
CA PHE A 50 -6.24 -17.95 8.04
C PHE A 50 -5.01 -18.15 8.91
N LYS A 51 -4.31 -19.27 8.72
CA LYS A 51 -3.06 -19.59 9.41
C LYS A 51 -1.99 -20.11 8.45
N LEU A 52 -1.18 -19.19 7.93
CA LEU A 52 -0.10 -19.54 7.00
C LEU A 52 1.16 -19.94 7.77
N ASN A 53 1.66 -21.15 7.55
CA ASN A 53 2.92 -21.63 8.12
C ASN A 53 3.86 -22.12 7.02
N GLY A 54 5.18 -21.96 7.19
CA GLY A 54 6.15 -22.48 6.24
C GLY A 54 6.07 -21.81 4.86
N MET A 55 5.89 -22.61 3.80
CA MET A 55 5.92 -22.16 2.40
C MET A 55 4.80 -21.16 2.05
N PRO A 56 3.51 -21.38 2.42
CA PRO A 56 2.46 -20.38 2.25
C PRO A 56 2.78 -19.00 2.85
N ALA A 57 3.49 -18.95 3.99
CA ALA A 57 3.90 -17.68 4.59
C ALA A 57 4.95 -16.93 3.75
N LEU A 58 5.92 -17.66 3.17
CA LEU A 58 6.90 -17.09 2.23
C LEU A 58 6.22 -16.57 0.96
N VAL A 59 5.24 -17.31 0.43
CA VAL A 59 4.45 -16.89 -0.74
C VAL A 59 3.67 -15.61 -0.43
N MET A 60 2.98 -15.54 0.72
CA MET A 60 2.27 -14.33 1.12
C MET A 60 3.22 -13.14 1.24
N PHE A 61 4.39 -13.32 1.86
CA PHE A 61 5.39 -12.27 1.97
C PHE A 61 5.84 -11.76 0.60
N ALA A 62 6.17 -12.68 -0.31
CA ALA A 62 6.56 -12.33 -1.68
C ALA A 62 5.45 -11.57 -2.43
N LEU A 63 4.18 -11.98 -2.26
CA LEU A 63 3.03 -11.33 -2.88
C LEU A 63 2.77 -9.93 -2.31
N ILE A 64 2.94 -9.71 -1.00
CA ILE A 64 2.85 -8.37 -0.40
C ILE A 64 3.95 -7.47 -0.95
N VAL A 65 5.19 -7.95 -1.01
CA VAL A 65 6.31 -7.19 -1.60
C VAL A 65 6.00 -6.85 -3.06
N ALA A 66 5.51 -7.83 -3.84
CA ALA A 66 5.10 -7.63 -5.22
C ALA A 66 3.99 -6.57 -5.35
N TYR A 67 2.97 -6.60 -4.49
CA TYR A 67 1.90 -5.58 -4.45
C TYR A 67 2.47 -4.17 -4.26
N PHE A 68 3.31 -3.96 -3.24
CA PHE A 68 3.92 -2.65 -2.98
C PHE A 68 4.92 -2.23 -4.05
N TRP A 69 5.60 -3.19 -4.69
CA TRP A 69 6.52 -2.91 -5.79
C TRP A 69 5.75 -2.49 -7.05
N ILE A 70 4.69 -3.21 -7.41
CA ILE A 70 3.83 -2.89 -8.55
C ILE A 70 3.13 -1.54 -8.35
N GLY A 71 2.58 -1.31 -7.15
CA GLY A 71 1.96 -0.02 -6.79
C GLY A 71 2.94 1.15 -6.93
N ARG A 72 4.16 1.01 -6.41
CA ARG A 72 5.18 2.06 -6.54
C ARG A 72 5.67 2.24 -7.97
N LYS A 73 5.90 1.14 -8.71
CA LYS A 73 6.55 1.15 -10.03
C LYS A 73 5.60 1.52 -11.17
N TYR A 74 4.38 0.97 -11.19
CA TYR A 74 3.45 1.13 -12.32
C TYR A 74 2.32 2.11 -12.01
N LEU A 75 1.89 2.19 -10.75
CA LEU A 75 0.75 3.02 -10.34
C LEU A 75 1.18 4.35 -9.73
N GLY A 76 2.49 4.64 -9.68
CA GLY A 76 3.00 5.89 -9.12
C GLY A 76 2.54 6.11 -7.68
N GLY A 77 2.39 5.04 -6.89
CA GLY A 77 1.85 5.08 -5.53
C GLY A 77 0.88 3.93 -5.28
N THR A 78 0.67 3.61 -4.02
CA THR A 78 -0.25 2.53 -3.61
C THR A 78 -1.71 2.99 -3.69
N LEU A 79 -2.64 2.03 -3.57
CA LEU A 79 -4.06 2.26 -3.83
C LEU A 79 -4.64 3.32 -2.88
N TRP A 80 -4.28 3.26 -1.59
CA TRP A 80 -4.72 4.24 -0.60
C TRP A 80 -3.98 5.56 -0.65
N GLN A 81 -2.74 5.61 -1.18
CA GLN A 81 -2.03 6.88 -1.41
C GLN A 81 -2.77 7.73 -2.44
N ARG A 82 -3.36 7.09 -3.47
CA ARG A 82 -4.20 7.76 -4.45
C ARG A 82 -5.53 8.21 -3.85
N LEU A 83 -6.20 7.32 -3.10
CA LEU A 83 -7.50 7.63 -2.50
C LEU A 83 -7.41 8.78 -1.50
N LEU A 84 -6.39 8.78 -0.65
CA LEU A 84 -6.16 9.85 0.34
C LEU A 84 -5.51 11.09 -0.25
N LYS A 85 -5.24 11.14 -1.57
CA LYS A 85 -4.53 12.23 -2.27
C LYS A 85 -3.22 12.60 -1.56
N ALA A 86 -2.52 11.59 -1.04
CA ALA A 86 -1.25 11.70 -0.35
C ALA A 86 -0.07 11.77 -1.35
N ARG A 87 -0.38 12.11 -2.60
CA ARG A 87 0.53 12.33 -3.71
C ARG A 87 -0.07 13.38 -4.65
#